data_AF-A0A0M0GTD6-F1
#
_entry.id   AF-A0A0M0GTD6-F1
#
_cell.length_a   1.000
_cell.length_b   1.000
_cell.length_c   1.000
_cell.angle_alpha   90.00
_cell.angle_beta   90.00
_cell.angle_gamma   90.00
#
_symmetry.space_group_name_H-M   'P 1'
#
loop_
_entity.id
_entity.type
_entity.pdbx_description
1 polymer ?
#
loop_
_entity_poly.entity_id
_entity_poly.type
_entity_poly.pdbx_seq_one_letter_code
_entity_poly.pdbx_strand_id
1 'polypeptide(L)' 'MGGGVSYHSIEVQDGDTLWTIAEEYSSDSSMSTDEFIKWVGERNNLSTYTISAGDSLVLPVEKKLGINGDYQYVMNEE' A
#
# COMPACT_ATOMS: atom_id res chain seq x y z
N MET A 1 -12.61 14.23 -8.13
CA MET A 1 -13.15 12.95 -7.62
C MET A 1 -11.98 12.13 -7.13
N GLY A 2 -11.98 11.80 -5.83
CA GLY A 2 -10.84 11.23 -5.14
C GLY A 2 -10.47 9.85 -5.68
N GLY A 3 -9.26 9.72 -6.20
CA GLY A 3 -8.66 8.41 -6.44
C GLY A 3 -8.57 7.69 -5.11
N GLY A 4 -9.35 6.62 -4.96
CA GLY A 4 -9.31 5.78 -3.77
C GLY A 4 -7.97 5.05 -3.72
N VAL A 5 -7.03 5.57 -2.95
CA VAL A 5 -5.83 4.84 -2.55
C VAL A 5 -6.28 3.57 -1.84
N SER A 6 -5.86 2.42 -2.38
CA SER A 6 -6.14 1.12 -1.76
C SER A 6 -5.04 0.84 -0.76
N TYR A 7 -5.42 0.46 0.45
CA TYR A 7 -4.46 0.07 1.49
C TYR A 7 -4.47 -1.44 1.62
N HIS A 8 -3.30 -2.04 1.79
CA HIS A 8 -3.14 -3.46 2.05
C HIS A 8 -2.63 -3.65 3.47
N SER A 9 -3.32 -4.45 4.27
CA SER A 9 -2.79 -4.84 5.58
C SER A 9 -2.11 -6.19 5.46
N ILE A 10 -0.86 -6.26 5.91
CA ILE A 10 -0.12 -7.50 6.05
C ILE A 10 0.12 -7.80 7.53
N GLU A 11 0.34 -9.07 7.83
CA GLU A 11 0.81 -9.52 9.14
C GLU A 11 2.31 -9.80 9.06
N VAL A 12 3.07 -9.22 9.98
CA VAL A 12 4.53 -9.40 10.06
C VAL A 12 4.82 -10.80 10.58
N GLN A 13 5.66 -11.57 9.89
CA GLN A 13 6.10 -12.87 10.38
C GLN A 13 7.45 -12.80 11.11
N ASP A 14 7.79 -13.87 11.82
CA ASP A 14 9.10 -13.97 12.48
C ASP A 14 10.22 -14.01 11.44
N GLY A 15 11.13 -13.05 11.54
CA GLY A 15 12.21 -12.84 10.57
C GLY A 15 11.92 -11.77 9.51
N ASP A 16 10.68 -11.29 9.40
CA ASP A 16 10.36 -10.15 8.53
C ASP A 16 10.80 -8.83 9.18
N THR A 17 11.33 -7.95 8.34
CA THR A 17 11.69 -6.60 8.73
C THR A 17 10.91 -5.60 7.90
N LEU A 18 10.71 -4.39 8.43
CA LEU A 18 10.01 -3.35 7.68
C LEU A 18 10.72 -3.06 6.36
N TRP A 19 12.05 -3.21 6.33
CA TRP A 19 12.85 -3.08 5.13
C TRP A 19 12.56 -4.17 4.10
N THR A 20 12.58 -5.45 4.49
CA THR A 20 12.32 -6.56 3.55
C THR A 20 10.89 -6.53 3.01
N ILE A 21 9.91 -6.22 3.87
CA ILE A 21 8.52 -6.00 3.44
C ILE A 21 8.45 -4.84 2.46
N ALA A 22 9.07 -3.70 2.79
CA ALA A 22 9.06 -2.55 1.92
C ALA A 22 9.75 -2.86 0.58
N GLU A 23 10.85 -3.58 0.57
CA GLU A 23 11.57 -3.94 -0.66
C GLU A 23 10.72 -4.85 -1.56
N GLU A 24 10.01 -5.81 -0.96
CA GLU A 24 9.11 -6.73 -1.68
C GLU A 24 7.91 -5.99 -2.29
N TYR A 25 7.27 -5.08 -1.54
CA TYR A 25 6.09 -4.34 -2.01
C TYR A 25 6.42 -3.09 -2.84
N SER A 26 7.56 -2.44 -2.58
CA SER A 26 8.04 -1.29 -3.37
C SER A 26 8.50 -1.72 -4.76
N SER A 27 8.98 -2.95 -4.93
CA SER A 27 9.33 -3.50 -6.25
C SER A 27 8.12 -3.55 -7.21
N ASP A 28 6.91 -3.72 -6.67
CA ASP A 28 5.67 -3.75 -7.46
C ASP A 28 5.02 -2.35 -7.59
N SER A 29 5.46 -1.38 -6.78
CA SER A 29 4.94 -0.02 -6.72
C SER A 29 5.83 0.97 -7.50
N SER A 30 5.31 2.14 -7.87
CA SER A 30 6.16 3.20 -8.49
C SER A 30 6.92 4.04 -7.44
N MET A 31 6.93 3.58 -6.18
CA MET A 31 7.45 4.28 -5.02
C MET A 31 8.77 3.63 -4.57
N SER A 32 9.75 4.45 -4.16
CA SER A 32 11.02 3.91 -3.66
C SER A 32 10.87 3.25 -2.29
N THR A 33 11.72 2.28 -1.96
CA THR A 33 11.72 1.61 -0.65
C THR A 33 11.80 2.60 0.53
N ASP A 34 12.59 3.66 0.41
CA ASP A 34 12.72 4.71 1.44
C ASP A 34 11.41 5.48 1.67
N GLU A 35 10.73 5.85 0.59
CA GLU A 35 9.43 6.53 0.65
C GLU A 35 8.36 5.60 1.24
N PHE A 36 8.39 4.33 0.86
CA PHE A 36 7.49 3.31 1.38
C PHE A 36 7.67 3.14 2.89
N ILE A 37 8.91 3.00 3.37
CA ILE A 37 9.22 2.85 4.80
C ILE A 37 8.75 4.06 5.59
N LYS A 38 9.00 5.29 5.10
CA LYS A 38 8.50 6.52 5.73
C LYS A 38 6.98 6.52 5.82
N TRP A 39 6.30 6.22 4.71
CA TRP A 39 4.84 6.20 4.68
C TRP A 39 4.27 5.17 5.64
N VAL A 40 4.80 3.94 5.66
CA VAL A 40 4.36 2.87 6.55
C VAL A 40 4.63 3.25 8.00
N GLY A 41 5.77 3.88 8.28
CA GLY A 41 6.13 4.42 9.58
C GLY A 41 5.14 5.46 10.07
N GLU A 42 4.82 6.46 9.26
CA GLU A 42 3.85 7.50 9.60
C GLU A 42 2.43 6.95 9.72
N ARG A 43 2.02 6.06 8.81
CA ARG A 43 0.65 5.50 8.77
C ARG A 43 0.36 4.60 9.95
N ASN A 44 1.32 3.76 10.33
CA ASN A 44 1.21 2.83 11.46
C ASN A 44 1.76 3.42 12.76
N ASN A 45 2.16 4.69 12.74
CA ASN A 45 2.67 5.42 13.89
C ASN A 45 3.89 4.74 14.55
N LEU A 46 4.70 4.07 13.73
CA LEU A 46 5.91 3.37 14.16
C LEU A 46 6.98 4.41 14.47
N SER A 47 7.36 4.52 15.74
CA SER A 47 8.33 5.53 16.18
C SER A 47 9.77 5.23 15.75
N THR A 48 10.09 3.95 15.47
CA THR A 48 11.47 3.50 15.24
C THR A 48 11.61 2.46 14.13
N TYR A 49 10.62 2.35 13.22
CA TYR A 49 10.60 1.34 12.16
C TYR A 49 10.75 -0.11 12.68
N THR A 50 10.57 -0.31 13.99
CA THR A 50 10.68 -1.59 14.66
C THR A 50 9.31 -2.23 14.63
N ILE A 51 9.24 -3.40 14.01
CA ILE A 51 8.01 -4.18 13.85
C ILE A 51 8.23 -5.52 14.55
N SER A 52 7.19 -6.06 15.18
CA SER A 52 7.27 -7.38 15.82
C SER A 52 6.47 -8.40 15.02
N ALA A 53 6.86 -9.67 15.08
CA ALA A 53 6.05 -10.73 14.52
C ALA A 53 4.64 -10.72 15.15
N GLY A 54 3.61 -10.75 14.31
CA GLY A 54 2.22 -10.60 14.70
C GLY A 54 1.68 -9.17 14.65
N ASP A 55 2.50 -8.16 14.36
CA ASP A 55 2.01 -6.82 14.08
C ASP A 55 1.27 -6.77 12.73
N SER A 56 0.19 -6.00 12.69
CA SER A 56 -0.52 -5.70 11.44
C SER A 56 -0.06 -4.37 10.88
N LEU A 57 0.60 -4.40 9.72
CA LEU A 57 1.09 -3.20 9.04
C LEU A 57 0.19 -2.85 7.86
N VAL A 58 -0.23 -1.59 7.82
CA VAL A 58 -0.93 -1.02 6.67
C VAL A 58 0.12 -0.51 5.69
N LEU A 59 0.04 -1.00 4.45
CA LEU A 59 0.90 -0.68 3.32
C LEU A 59 0.10 0.09 2.25
N PRO A 60 0.72 1.06 1.55
CA PRO A 60 0.12 1.70 0.40
C PRO A 60 0.32 0.76 -0.78
N VAL A 61 -0.74 0.08 -1.23
CA VAL A 61 -0.68 -0.61 -2.52
C VAL A 61 -1.18 0.35 -3.57
N GLU A 62 -0.28 0.76 -4.45
CA GLU A 62 -0.69 1.34 -5.72
C GLU A 62 -1.35 0.24 -6.53
N LYS A 63 -2.62 -0.07 -6.24
CA LYS A 63 -3.44 -0.66 -7.26
C LYS A 63 -3.46 0.40 -8.35
N LYS A 64 -2.69 0.19 -9.41
CA LYS A 64 -2.96 0.78 -10.72
C LYS A 64 -4.42 0.42 -10.98
N LEU A 65 -5.32 1.31 -10.56
CA LEU A 65 -6.62 1.43 -11.15
C LEU A 65 -6.27 1.74 -12.59
N GLY A 66 -6.19 0.68 -13.39
CA GLY A 66 -6.34 0.77 -14.82
C GLY A 66 -7.72 1.36 -15.04
N ILE A 67 -7.83 2.68 -14.87
CA ILE A 67 -8.78 3.48 -15.62
C ILE A 67 -8.23 3.49 -17.06
N ASN A 68 -8.22 2.30 -17.68
CA ASN A 68 -8.35 2.20 -19.11
C ASN A 68 -9.81 2.59 -19.34
N GLY A 69 -9.99 3.80 -19.88
CA GLY A 69 -11.24 4.52 -19.86
C GLY A 69 -12.37 3.80 -20.57
N ASP A 70 -13.31 3.26 -19.80
CA ASP A 70 -14.67 3.01 -20.26
C ASP A 70 -15.65 3.36 -19.13
N TYR A 71 -15.91 4.66 -18.98
CA TYR A 71 -17.12 5.13 -18.31
C TYR A 71 -18.18 5.37 -19.39
N GLN A 72 -18.70 4.31 -20.00
CA GLN A 72 -19.99 4.39 -20.70
C GLN A 72 -21.09 4.27 -19.64
N TYR A 73 -21.50 5.41 -19.07
CA TYR A 73 -22.80 5.50 -18.43
C TYR A 73 -23.86 5.40 -19.53
N VAL A 74 -24.25 4.17 -19.90
CA VAL A 74 -25.55 3.93 -20.54
C VAL A 74 -26.61 4.13 -19.46
N MET A 75 -26.92 5.39 -19.18
CA MET A 75 -28.21 5.71 -18.59
C MET A 75 -29.24 5.40 -19.67
N ASN A 76 -29.83 4.22 -19.52
CA ASN A 76 -30.89 3.69 -20.37
C ASN A 76 -31.93 4.78 -20.64
N GLU A 77 -32.21 4.96 -21.93
CA GLU A 77 -33.26 5.78 -22.49
C GLU A 77 -34.64 5.34 -21.93
N GLU A 78 -35.47 6.32 -21.58
CA GLU A 78 -36.92 6.24 -21.83
C GLU A 78 -37.27 7.23 -22.95
#